data_AF-G5J0Y8-F1
#
_entry.id   AF-G5J0Y8-F1
#
_cell.length_a   1.000
_cell.length_b   1.000
_cell.length_c   1.000
_cell.angle_alpha   90.00
_cell.angle_beta   90.00
_cell.angle_gamma   90.00
#
_symmetry.space_group_name_H-M   'P 1'
#
loop_
_entity.id
_entity.type
_entity.pdbx_description
1 polymer ?
#
loop_
_entity_poly.entity_id
_entity_poly.type
_entity_poly.pdbx_seq_one_letter_code
_entity_poly.pdbx_strand_id
1 'polypeptide(L)'
;MIKTGRGDDTIAFSTSLSGYGLTIDTESGNDTVTFNKNIFTNGKNLSVNAETINVNSDFTVSTRNIGTSTDHLGGISVGQSGNLSFTGVNVTVDNNAELFSHVDTNSQYNPGNITITTRQTREFIENFGFVVNSNTSFNLNDGAEIKGNNITIQSTANSTNLYTGQQQADDNASNDFTKAMSDISSGLGTVPAAFIGSVQADATANIN
;
A
#
# COMPACT_ATOMS: atom_id res chain seq x y z
N MET A 1 -21.32 -7.97 4.19
CA MET A 1 -20.12 -7.48 4.89
C MET A 1 -19.35 -8.70 5.36
N ILE A 2 -18.03 -8.74 5.12
CA ILE A 2 -17.10 -9.76 5.58
C ILE A 2 -16.20 -9.10 6.62
N LYS A 3 -16.06 -9.76 7.78
CA LYS A 3 -15.14 -9.40 8.87
C LYS A 3 -14.40 -10.65 9.29
N THR A 4 -13.07 -10.57 9.42
CA THR A 4 -12.24 -11.75 9.71
C THR A 4 -11.85 -11.82 11.20
N GLY A 5 -11.69 -10.67 11.85
CA GLY A 5 -11.39 -10.59 13.27
C GLY A 5 -9.97 -10.08 13.50
N ARG A 6 -9.40 -10.39 14.68
CA ARG A 6 -7.99 -10.12 14.94
C ARG A 6 -7.13 -11.29 14.44
N GLY A 7 -5.94 -10.98 13.95
CA GLY A 7 -4.97 -11.96 13.51
C GLY A 7 -4.60 -11.73 12.06
N ASP A 8 -3.70 -12.56 11.53
CA ASP A 8 -3.32 -12.48 10.12
C ASP A 8 -4.31 -13.32 9.29
N ASP A 9 -5.14 -12.65 8.50
CA ASP A 9 -6.21 -13.27 7.73
C ASP A 9 -5.95 -13.25 6.22
N THR A 10 -6.55 -14.21 5.51
CA THR A 10 -6.49 -14.27 4.04
C THR A 10 -7.86 -14.51 3.45
N ILE A 11 -8.27 -13.63 2.53
CA ILE A 11 -9.49 -13.75 1.73
C ILE A 11 -9.10 -13.93 0.27
N ALA A 12 -9.61 -15.00 -0.33
CA ALA A 12 -9.60 -15.21 -1.78
C ALA A 12 -10.98 -15.73 -2.22
N PHE A 13 -11.40 -15.38 -3.43
CA PHE A 13 -12.71 -15.75 -3.93
C PHE A 13 -12.65 -17.10 -4.64
N SER A 14 -13.49 -18.05 -4.23
CA SER A 14 -13.63 -19.34 -4.92
C SER A 14 -14.44 -19.22 -6.21
N THR A 15 -15.33 -18.23 -6.30
CA THR A 15 -16.20 -17.97 -7.45
C THR A 15 -16.35 -16.47 -7.70
N SER A 16 -16.68 -16.10 -8.94
CA SER A 16 -17.09 -14.74 -9.27
C SER A 16 -18.33 -14.33 -8.48
N LEU A 17 -18.43 -13.06 -8.10
CA LEU A 17 -19.58 -12.49 -7.40
C LEU A 17 -20.31 -11.50 -8.31
N SER A 18 -21.64 -11.49 -8.27
CA SER A 18 -22.45 -10.53 -9.03
C SER A 18 -23.65 -10.04 -8.21
N GLY A 19 -23.97 -8.74 -8.30
CA GLY A 19 -25.24 -8.16 -7.85
C GLY A 19 -25.35 -7.71 -6.41
N TYR A 20 -24.26 -7.79 -5.62
CA TYR A 20 -24.24 -7.38 -4.22
C TYR A 20 -23.23 -6.27 -3.96
N GLY A 21 -23.55 -5.36 -3.04
CA GLY A 21 -22.54 -4.49 -2.44
C GLY A 21 -21.59 -5.32 -1.58
N LEU A 22 -20.30 -5.02 -1.68
CA LEU A 22 -19.26 -5.77 -0.99
C LEU A 22 -18.49 -4.84 -0.04
N THR A 23 -18.38 -5.25 1.21
CA THR A 23 -17.54 -4.59 2.20
C THR A 23 -16.72 -5.67 2.87
N ILE A 24 -15.40 -5.55 2.77
CA ILE A 24 -14.40 -6.40 3.42
C ILE A 24 -13.62 -5.52 4.38
N ASP A 25 -13.62 -5.89 5.65
CA ASP A 25 -12.88 -5.22 6.72
C ASP A 25 -12.16 -6.29 7.52
N THR A 26 -10.85 -6.43 7.31
CA THR A 26 -10.05 -7.49 7.94
C THR A 26 -9.57 -7.12 9.35
N GLU A 27 -9.85 -5.89 9.78
CA GLU A 27 -9.55 -5.37 11.12
C GLU A 27 -8.06 -5.20 11.41
N SER A 28 -7.44 -6.05 12.24
CA SER A 28 -6.06 -5.84 12.71
C SER A 28 -5.20 -7.09 12.55
N GLY A 29 -4.09 -6.95 11.84
CA GLY A 29 -3.14 -8.01 11.58
C GLY A 29 -2.27 -7.66 10.38
N ASN A 30 -1.72 -8.69 9.73
CA ASN A 30 -1.18 -8.58 8.37
C ASN A 30 -2.12 -9.33 7.41
N ASP A 31 -3.17 -8.64 6.98
CA ASP A 31 -4.23 -9.27 6.21
C ASP A 31 -4.01 -9.17 4.71
N THR A 32 -4.52 -10.17 3.98
CA THR A 32 -4.45 -10.21 2.52
C THR A 32 -5.81 -10.45 1.90
N VAL A 33 -6.23 -9.57 0.99
CA VAL A 33 -7.41 -9.75 0.14
C VAL A 33 -6.97 -9.90 -1.31
N THR A 34 -7.31 -11.03 -1.93
CA THR A 34 -6.95 -11.34 -3.32
C THR A 34 -8.19 -11.47 -4.20
N PHE A 35 -8.31 -10.60 -5.20
CA PHE A 35 -9.28 -10.69 -6.28
C PHE A 35 -8.71 -11.57 -7.40
N ASN A 36 -8.95 -12.87 -7.29
CA ASN A 36 -8.58 -13.92 -8.27
C ASN A 36 -9.79 -14.42 -9.08
N LYS A 37 -10.87 -13.61 -9.09
CA LYS A 37 -12.13 -13.81 -9.79
C LYS A 37 -12.72 -12.44 -10.13
N ASN A 38 -13.63 -12.43 -11.10
CA ASN A 38 -14.39 -11.23 -11.43
C ASN A 38 -15.40 -10.90 -10.33
N ILE A 39 -15.43 -9.64 -9.89
CA ILE A 39 -16.35 -9.15 -8.87
C ILE A 39 -17.16 -7.99 -9.44
N PHE A 40 -18.48 -8.20 -9.56
CA PHE A 40 -19.40 -7.25 -10.17
C PHE A 40 -20.50 -6.85 -9.19
N THR A 41 -20.49 -5.61 -8.70
CA THR A 41 -21.49 -5.19 -7.69
C THR A 41 -22.75 -4.59 -8.32
N ASN A 42 -22.82 -4.43 -9.64
CA ASN A 42 -23.96 -3.96 -10.42
C ASN A 42 -24.59 -2.66 -9.88
N GLY A 43 -23.77 -1.63 -9.73
CA GLY A 43 -24.19 -0.31 -9.23
C GLY A 43 -24.15 -0.15 -7.71
N LYS A 44 -23.71 -1.16 -6.96
CA LYS A 44 -23.49 -1.07 -5.51
C LYS A 44 -22.03 -0.75 -5.20
N ASN A 45 -21.76 -0.24 -4.00
CA ASN A 45 -20.40 0.08 -3.61
C ASN A 45 -19.58 -1.19 -3.33
N LEU A 46 -18.27 -1.07 -3.54
CA LEU A 46 -17.27 -2.04 -3.13
C LEU A 46 -16.24 -1.33 -2.25
N SER A 47 -15.99 -1.84 -1.05
CA SER A 47 -14.97 -1.32 -0.14
C SER A 47 -14.15 -2.46 0.44
N VAL A 48 -12.82 -2.31 0.42
CA VAL A 48 -11.88 -3.23 1.06
C VAL A 48 -10.96 -2.44 1.97
N ASN A 49 -10.81 -2.93 3.20
CA ASN A 49 -9.82 -2.50 4.18
C ASN A 49 -9.00 -3.72 4.59
N ALA A 50 -7.72 -3.76 4.19
CA ALA A 50 -6.76 -4.83 4.51
C ALA A 50 -5.32 -4.35 4.26
N GLU A 51 -4.32 -4.90 4.94
CA GLU A 51 -2.91 -4.48 4.76
C GLU A 51 -2.43 -4.72 3.32
N THR A 52 -2.77 -5.86 2.72
CA THR A 52 -2.42 -6.20 1.35
C THR A 52 -3.66 -6.47 0.51
N ILE A 53 -3.80 -5.76 -0.60
CA ILE A 53 -4.89 -5.94 -1.57
C ILE A 53 -4.29 -6.23 -2.94
N ASN A 54 -4.61 -7.38 -3.51
CA ASN A 54 -4.14 -7.78 -4.83
C ASN A 54 -5.34 -7.98 -5.76
N VAL A 55 -5.32 -7.29 -6.90
CA VAL A 55 -6.19 -7.62 -8.04
C VAL A 55 -5.33 -8.33 -9.05
N ASN A 56 -5.52 -9.65 -9.15
CA ASN A 56 -4.69 -10.50 -9.99
C ASN A 56 -4.94 -10.23 -11.46
N SER A 57 -3.96 -10.63 -12.28
CA SER A 57 -4.00 -10.45 -13.72
C SER A 57 -5.30 -10.98 -14.34
N ASP A 58 -5.75 -10.29 -15.39
CA ASP A 58 -6.93 -10.64 -16.21
C ASP A 58 -8.29 -10.67 -15.47
N PHE A 59 -8.36 -10.19 -14.22
CA PHE A 59 -9.61 -10.09 -13.48
C PHE A 59 -10.15 -8.66 -13.38
N THR A 60 -11.47 -8.56 -13.48
CA THR A 60 -12.20 -7.30 -13.41
C THR A 60 -12.91 -7.15 -12.07
N VAL A 61 -12.67 -6.03 -11.39
CA VAL A 61 -13.46 -5.57 -10.23
C VAL A 61 -14.27 -4.36 -10.68
N SER A 62 -15.58 -4.54 -10.81
CA SER A 62 -16.47 -3.52 -11.37
C SER A 62 -17.67 -3.22 -10.48
N THR A 63 -17.93 -1.94 -10.31
CA THR A 63 -19.14 -1.43 -9.68
C THR A 63 -20.14 -0.86 -10.70
N ARG A 64 -19.85 -1.00 -11.98
CA ARG A 64 -20.73 -0.54 -13.06
C ARG A 64 -22.07 -1.25 -13.01
N ASN A 65 -23.13 -0.53 -13.39
CA ASN A 65 -24.43 -1.14 -13.66
C ASN A 65 -24.69 -1.19 -15.17
N ILE A 66 -24.42 -2.34 -15.78
CA ILE A 66 -24.57 -2.61 -17.23
C ILE A 66 -25.68 -3.63 -17.52
N GLY A 67 -26.54 -3.90 -16.53
CA GLY A 67 -27.65 -4.83 -16.66
C GLY A 67 -27.16 -6.27 -16.84
N THR A 68 -27.53 -6.88 -17.96
CA THR A 68 -27.13 -8.24 -18.31
C THR A 68 -25.91 -8.29 -19.24
N SER A 69 -25.33 -7.15 -19.61
CA SER A 69 -24.09 -7.13 -20.39
C SER A 69 -22.94 -7.73 -19.58
N THR A 70 -21.99 -8.34 -20.27
CA THR A 70 -20.73 -8.84 -19.71
C THR A 70 -19.52 -7.97 -20.07
N ASP A 71 -19.71 -6.98 -20.95
CA ASP A 71 -18.66 -6.03 -21.32
C ASP A 71 -18.65 -4.86 -20.32
N HIS A 72 -17.82 -4.99 -19.29
CA HIS A 72 -17.66 -3.96 -18.27
C HIS A 72 -16.77 -2.79 -18.71
N LEU A 73 -16.12 -2.87 -19.88
CA LEU A 73 -15.32 -1.78 -20.42
C LEU A 73 -16.18 -0.84 -21.29
N GLY A 74 -16.88 -1.40 -22.27
CA GLY A 74 -17.64 -0.67 -23.30
C GLY A 74 -19.17 -0.79 -23.21
N GLY A 75 -19.71 -1.68 -22.38
CA GLY A 75 -21.15 -1.92 -22.30
C GLY A 75 -21.96 -0.69 -21.87
N ILE A 76 -23.19 -0.58 -22.39
CA ILE A 76 -24.13 0.51 -22.07
C ILE A 76 -24.52 0.44 -20.59
N SER A 77 -24.45 1.56 -19.88
CA SER A 77 -24.94 1.62 -18.50
C SER A 77 -26.47 1.67 -18.48
N VAL A 78 -27.06 0.86 -17.60
CA VAL A 78 -28.52 0.82 -17.35
C VAL A 78 -28.87 1.37 -15.97
N GLY A 79 -27.87 1.87 -15.24
CA GLY A 79 -28.02 2.46 -13.93
C GLY A 79 -26.75 3.14 -13.46
N GLN A 80 -26.85 3.73 -12.27
CA GLN A 80 -25.74 4.35 -11.55
C GLN A 80 -24.65 3.32 -11.26
N SER A 81 -23.39 3.73 -11.35
CA SER A 81 -22.25 2.93 -10.88
C SER A 81 -21.98 3.20 -9.41
N GLY A 82 -21.54 2.19 -8.66
CA GLY A 82 -21.15 2.36 -7.26
C GLY A 82 -19.72 2.90 -7.10
N ASN A 83 -19.36 3.36 -5.91
CA ASN A 83 -17.97 3.70 -5.59
C ASN A 83 -17.15 2.44 -5.33
N LEU A 84 -15.86 2.49 -5.70
CA LEU A 84 -14.86 1.47 -5.40
C LEU A 84 -13.79 2.08 -4.49
N SER A 85 -13.55 1.48 -3.32
CA SER A 85 -12.51 1.94 -2.42
C SER A 85 -11.62 0.82 -1.90
N PHE A 86 -10.31 1.01 -2.01
CA PHE A 86 -9.28 0.16 -1.41
C PHE A 86 -8.49 0.97 -0.40
N THR A 87 -8.42 0.48 0.83
CA THR A 87 -7.59 1.05 1.90
C THR A 87 -6.65 -0.05 2.40
N GLY A 88 -5.34 0.23 2.40
CA GLY A 88 -4.36 -0.76 2.85
C GLY A 88 -2.96 -0.21 3.05
N VAL A 89 -1.96 -1.10 3.12
CA VAL A 89 -0.53 -0.75 3.13
C VAL A 89 0.08 -0.97 1.76
N ASN A 90 -0.27 -2.07 1.09
CA ASN A 90 0.17 -2.41 -0.25
C ASN A 90 -1.05 -2.76 -1.11
N VAL A 91 -1.19 -2.07 -2.23
CA VAL A 91 -2.26 -2.34 -3.20
C VAL A 91 -1.62 -2.59 -4.56
N THR A 92 -1.89 -3.74 -5.16
CA THR A 92 -1.43 -4.09 -6.51
C THR A 92 -2.61 -4.35 -7.41
N VAL A 93 -2.63 -3.67 -8.56
CA VAL A 93 -3.50 -3.97 -9.70
C VAL A 93 -2.58 -4.54 -10.77
N ASP A 94 -2.64 -5.86 -10.93
CA ASP A 94 -1.69 -6.63 -11.72
C ASP A 94 -1.98 -6.54 -13.24
N ASN A 95 -1.16 -7.21 -14.06
CA ASN A 95 -1.21 -7.04 -15.50
C ASN A 95 -2.61 -7.31 -16.09
N ASN A 96 -3.09 -6.44 -16.97
CA ASN A 96 -4.43 -6.53 -17.58
C ASN A 96 -5.60 -6.61 -16.57
N ALA A 97 -5.38 -6.33 -15.28
CA ALA A 97 -6.46 -6.26 -14.31
C ALA A 97 -7.23 -4.94 -14.48
N GLU A 98 -8.52 -4.97 -14.14
CA GLU A 98 -9.43 -3.87 -14.46
C GLU A 98 -10.22 -3.40 -13.23
N LEU A 99 -10.23 -2.10 -12.97
CA LEU A 99 -11.05 -1.45 -11.93
C LEU A 99 -12.04 -0.47 -12.58
N PHE A 100 -13.33 -0.79 -12.54
CA PHE A 100 -14.34 -0.01 -13.26
C PHE A 100 -15.48 0.47 -12.37
N SER A 101 -15.66 1.78 -12.29
CA SER A 101 -16.83 2.46 -11.72
C SER A 101 -17.41 3.53 -12.65
N HIS A 102 -16.98 3.58 -13.92
CA HIS A 102 -17.48 4.54 -14.91
C HIS A 102 -18.90 4.21 -15.40
N VAL A 103 -19.45 5.12 -16.19
CA VAL A 103 -20.62 4.87 -17.03
C VAL A 103 -20.22 5.02 -18.50
N ASP A 104 -21.06 4.56 -19.43
CA ASP A 104 -20.82 4.77 -20.85
C ASP A 104 -20.82 6.27 -21.21
N THR A 105 -20.24 6.61 -22.37
CA THR A 105 -20.12 8.01 -22.80
C THR A 105 -21.51 8.62 -23.04
N ASN A 106 -21.74 9.85 -22.56
CA ASN A 106 -23.04 10.54 -22.61
C ASN A 106 -24.17 9.84 -21.84
N SER A 107 -23.84 8.92 -20.92
CA SER A 107 -24.84 8.30 -20.06
C SER A 107 -25.59 9.32 -19.21
N GLN A 108 -26.88 9.08 -18.98
CA GLN A 108 -27.68 9.84 -18.01
C GLN A 108 -27.41 9.44 -16.55
N TYR A 109 -26.67 8.36 -16.34
CA TYR A 109 -26.32 7.85 -15.02
C TYR A 109 -25.02 8.46 -14.53
N ASN A 110 -24.85 8.58 -13.22
CA ASN A 110 -23.61 9.05 -12.65
C ASN A 110 -22.60 7.89 -12.51
N PRO A 111 -21.34 8.14 -12.88
CA PRO A 111 -20.25 7.24 -12.54
C PRO A 111 -19.93 7.30 -11.03
N GLY A 112 -19.38 6.21 -10.50
CA GLY A 112 -18.82 6.15 -9.15
C GLY A 112 -17.36 6.57 -9.14
N ASN A 113 -16.86 6.98 -7.97
CA ASN A 113 -15.46 7.30 -7.76
C ASN A 113 -14.64 6.04 -7.47
N ILE A 114 -13.34 6.10 -7.76
CA ILE A 114 -12.34 5.11 -7.34
C ILE A 114 -11.39 5.79 -6.38
N THR A 115 -11.29 5.27 -5.16
CA THR A 115 -10.37 5.77 -4.13
C THR A 115 -9.43 4.65 -3.69
N ILE A 116 -8.13 4.86 -3.85
CA ILE A 116 -7.10 3.94 -3.38
C ILE A 116 -6.24 4.69 -2.39
N THR A 117 -6.29 4.28 -1.14
CA THR A 117 -5.52 4.88 -0.05
C THR A 117 -4.57 3.83 0.49
N THR A 118 -3.28 4.05 0.31
CA THR A 118 -2.25 3.23 0.92
C THR A 118 -1.56 4.02 2.03
N ARG A 119 -1.47 3.45 3.22
CA ARG A 119 -0.95 4.11 4.40
C ARG A 119 -0.24 3.15 5.30
N GLN A 120 0.99 3.49 5.67
CA GLN A 120 1.68 2.84 6.79
C GLN A 120 2.03 3.88 7.85
N THR A 121 1.44 3.72 9.03
CA THR A 121 1.80 4.43 10.25
C THR A 121 2.27 3.40 11.25
N ARG A 122 3.57 3.33 11.54
CA ARG A 122 4.06 2.48 12.63
C ARG A 122 3.98 3.24 13.95
N GLU A 123 3.48 2.55 14.97
CA GLU A 123 3.58 2.96 16.35
C GLU A 123 4.95 2.55 16.91
N PHE A 124 5.45 3.43 17.75
CA PHE A 124 6.76 3.51 18.40
C PHE A 124 7.28 2.16 18.96
N ILE A 125 8.58 1.86 18.74
CA ILE A 125 9.30 0.85 19.54
C ILE A 125 10.04 1.61 20.63
N GLU A 126 9.52 1.58 21.86
CA GLU A 126 9.91 2.51 22.92
C GLU A 126 11.37 2.42 23.41
N ASN A 127 12.14 1.41 22.99
CA ASN A 127 13.33 1.02 23.74
C ASN A 127 14.68 1.10 23.01
N PHE A 128 14.75 1.39 21.71
CA PHE A 128 16.02 1.23 20.97
C PHE A 128 16.39 2.33 19.94
N GLY A 129 15.70 3.47 19.90
CA GLY A 129 16.15 4.63 19.13
C GLY A 129 16.39 4.40 17.62
N PHE A 130 15.75 3.39 17.02
CA PHE A 130 15.95 3.03 15.62
C PHE A 130 14.88 3.66 14.72
N VAL A 131 15.30 4.11 13.53
CA VAL A 131 14.41 4.55 12.46
C VAL A 131 13.71 3.33 11.89
N VAL A 132 12.42 3.15 12.16
CA VAL A 132 11.63 2.14 11.44
C VAL A 132 11.08 2.81 10.19
N ASN A 133 11.67 2.48 9.03
CA ASN A 133 11.13 2.92 7.75
C ASN A 133 9.69 2.43 7.63
N SER A 134 8.77 3.35 7.35
CA SER A 134 7.44 3.00 6.87
C SER A 134 7.45 3.01 5.35
N ASN A 135 6.89 1.96 4.77
CA ASN A 135 6.79 1.81 3.33
C ASN A 135 5.32 1.56 3.01
N THR A 136 4.84 2.14 1.92
CA THR A 136 3.51 1.86 1.41
C THR A 136 3.59 1.93 -0.10
N SER A 137 2.79 1.14 -0.79
CA SER A 137 2.85 1.07 -2.25
C SER A 137 1.48 0.94 -2.88
N PHE A 138 1.31 1.64 -4.00
CA PHE A 138 0.28 1.34 -4.98
C PHE A 138 1.00 1.03 -6.29
N ASN A 139 0.77 -0.18 -6.84
CA ASN A 139 1.34 -0.61 -8.11
C ASN A 139 0.22 -0.82 -9.12
N LEU A 140 0.36 -0.20 -10.30
CA LEU A 140 -0.48 -0.44 -11.47
C LEU A 140 0.42 -1.02 -12.56
N ASN A 141 0.25 -2.32 -12.84
CA ASN A 141 1.13 -3.05 -13.74
C ASN A 141 0.68 -2.93 -15.21
N ASP A 142 1.42 -3.58 -16.11
CA ASP A 142 1.26 -3.38 -17.56
C ASP A 142 -0.12 -3.83 -18.06
N GLY A 143 -0.73 -3.04 -18.94
CA GLY A 143 -2.07 -3.30 -19.47
C GLY A 143 -3.22 -3.16 -18.45
N ALA A 144 -2.96 -2.88 -17.17
CA ALA A 144 -4.01 -2.66 -16.18
C ALA A 144 -4.79 -1.36 -16.46
N GLU A 145 -6.10 -1.38 -16.23
CA GLU A 145 -6.98 -0.25 -16.55
C GLU A 145 -7.85 0.17 -15.36
N ILE A 146 -7.91 1.48 -15.11
CA ILE A 146 -8.77 2.09 -14.08
C ILE A 146 -9.66 3.14 -14.74
N LYS A 147 -10.99 2.98 -14.63
CA LYS A 147 -11.98 3.93 -15.12
C LYS A 147 -13.05 4.22 -14.07
N GLY A 148 -13.12 5.48 -13.64
CA GLY A 148 -14.14 5.97 -12.72
C GLY A 148 -14.48 7.44 -13.01
N ASN A 149 -15.33 8.04 -12.18
CA ASN A 149 -15.62 9.46 -12.24
C ASN A 149 -14.39 10.29 -11.85
N ASN A 150 -14.09 10.28 -10.54
CA ASN A 150 -12.82 10.73 -10.00
C ASN A 150 -12.01 9.49 -9.60
N ILE A 151 -10.72 9.52 -9.92
CA ILE A 151 -9.76 8.50 -9.50
C ILE A 151 -8.77 9.19 -8.55
N THR A 152 -8.84 8.83 -7.28
CA THR A 152 -7.96 9.37 -6.23
C THR A 152 -7.05 8.26 -5.72
N ILE A 153 -5.75 8.43 -5.93
CA ILE A 153 -4.73 7.53 -5.38
C ILE A 153 -3.87 8.32 -4.40
N GLN A 154 -3.83 7.88 -3.16
CA GLN A 154 -3.05 8.51 -2.10
C GLN A 154 -2.18 7.47 -1.40
N SER A 155 -0.87 7.70 -1.40
CA SER A 155 0.11 6.86 -0.70
C SER A 155 0.82 7.68 0.37
N THR A 156 0.65 7.30 1.64
CA THR A 156 1.23 7.99 2.80
C THR A 156 2.08 7.04 3.64
N ALA A 157 3.40 7.22 3.58
CA ALA A 157 4.33 6.61 4.51
C ALA A 157 4.89 7.68 5.44
N ASN A 158 4.62 7.55 6.74
CA ASN A 158 5.17 8.45 7.75
C ASN A 158 6.32 7.76 8.46
N SER A 159 7.55 8.14 8.15
CA SER A 159 8.74 7.69 8.85
C SER A 159 9.16 8.79 9.81
N THR A 160 9.26 8.48 11.09
CA THR A 160 9.79 9.42 12.08
C THR A 160 11.25 9.09 12.31
N ASN A 161 12.15 10.00 11.91
CA ASN A 161 13.55 9.92 12.30
C ASN A 161 13.66 10.38 13.77
N LEU A 162 14.12 9.49 14.65
CA LEU A 162 14.32 9.80 16.07
C LEU A 162 15.70 10.40 16.36
N TYR A 163 16.60 10.44 15.37
CA TYR A 163 17.83 11.24 15.46
C TYR A 163 17.57 12.61 14.81
N THR A 164 16.72 13.43 15.44
CA THR A 164 16.84 14.88 15.26
C THR A 164 18.12 15.24 15.99
N GLY A 165 19.26 15.15 15.29
CA GLY A 165 20.50 15.71 15.80
C GLY A 165 20.18 17.13 16.21
N GLN A 166 20.05 17.37 17.52
CA GLN A 166 20.41 18.66 18.04
C GLN A 166 21.88 18.75 17.65
N GLN A 167 22.13 19.37 16.49
CA GLN A 167 23.31 20.19 16.31
C GLN A 167 23.21 21.32 17.35
N GLN A 168 23.29 20.98 18.64
CA GLN A 168 24.23 21.72 19.45
C GLN A 168 25.56 21.10 19.07
N ALA A 169 26.41 21.91 18.45
CA ALA A 169 27.84 21.69 18.50
C ALA A 169 28.21 21.64 19.99
N ASP A 170 28.03 20.48 20.60
CA ASP A 170 28.59 20.16 21.89
C ASP A 170 29.67 19.15 21.55
N ASP A 171 30.92 19.56 21.72
CA ASP A 171 32.15 18.79 21.45
C ASP A 171 32.18 17.43 22.21
N ASN A 172 31.12 17.12 22.96
CA ASN A 172 30.87 15.90 23.71
C ASN A 172 30.26 14.73 22.91
N ALA A 173 29.61 14.96 21.77
CA ALA A 173 29.04 13.84 20.98
C ALA A 173 30.14 12.98 20.32
N SER A 174 31.26 13.59 19.95
CA SER A 174 32.47 12.86 19.52
C SER A 174 33.09 12.11 20.69
N ASN A 175 32.99 12.66 21.91
CA ASN A 175 33.49 12.02 23.13
C ASN A 175 32.66 10.79 23.51
N ASP A 176 31.34 10.78 23.32
CA ASP A 176 30.50 9.63 23.72
C ASP A 176 30.66 8.43 22.79
N PHE A 177 30.77 8.62 21.47
CA PHE A 177 31.11 7.52 20.55
C PHE A 177 32.53 7.01 20.80
N THR A 178 33.48 7.93 21.03
CA THR A 178 34.87 7.59 21.35
C THR A 178 34.99 6.87 22.69
N LYS A 179 34.18 7.24 23.68
CA LYS A 179 34.15 6.63 25.01
C LYS A 179 33.48 5.26 24.98
N ALA A 180 32.38 5.10 24.24
CA ALA A 180 31.79 3.79 23.98
C ALA A 180 32.79 2.85 23.29
N MET A 181 33.57 3.35 22.33
CA MET A 181 34.61 2.56 21.65
C MET A 181 35.83 2.29 22.54
N SER A 182 36.19 3.24 23.42
CA SER A 182 37.24 3.10 24.44
C SER A 182 36.87 2.05 25.49
N ASP A 183 35.63 2.06 25.97
CA ASP A 183 35.10 1.09 26.96
C ASP A 183 35.02 -0.32 26.35
N ILE A 184 34.67 -0.43 25.07
CA ILE A 184 34.75 -1.69 24.31
C ILE A 184 36.22 -2.16 24.17
N SER A 185 37.17 -1.27 23.88
CA SER A 185 38.59 -1.62 23.74
C SER A 185 39.23 -2.05 25.07
N SER A 186 38.80 -1.45 26.18
CA SER A 186 39.30 -1.76 27.53
C SER A 186 38.68 -3.04 28.11
N GLY A 187 37.44 -3.36 27.73
CA GLY A 187 36.76 -4.60 28.12
C GLY A 187 37.22 -5.85 27.35
N LEU A 188 37.78 -5.71 26.14
CA LEU A 188 38.20 -6.83 25.29
C LEU A 188 39.68 -7.21 25.41
N GLY A 189 40.50 -6.41 26.10
CA GLY A 189 41.96 -6.56 26.04
C GLY A 189 42.50 -6.23 24.64
N THR A 190 43.83 -6.05 24.53
CA THR A 190 44.51 -5.59 23.31
C THR A 190 43.99 -6.25 22.02
N VAL A 191 43.22 -5.50 21.23
CA VAL A 191 42.90 -5.86 19.84
C VAL A 191 44.12 -5.51 18.99
N PRO A 192 44.78 -6.46 18.31
CA PRO A 192 45.91 -6.16 17.44
C PRO A 192 45.50 -5.20 16.33
N ALA A 193 46.37 -4.23 16.03
CA ALA A 193 46.14 -3.07 15.17
C ALA A 193 45.95 -3.36 13.66
N ALA A 194 45.14 -4.35 13.29
CA ALA A 194 44.93 -4.78 11.91
C ALA A 194 43.48 -4.65 11.41
N PHE A 195 42.57 -4.01 12.16
CA PHE A 195 41.19 -3.80 11.72
C PHE A 195 40.78 -2.33 11.82
N ILE A 196 41.45 -1.47 11.05
CA ILE A 196 40.87 -0.20 10.61
C ILE A 196 40.87 -0.25 9.09
N GLY A 197 39.80 -0.82 8.53
CA GLY A 197 39.48 -0.61 7.12
C GLY A 197 39.13 0.86 6.94
N SER A 198 39.99 1.60 6.24
CA SER A 198 39.69 2.97 5.82
C SER A 198 38.49 2.96 4.86
N VAL A 199 37.40 3.62 5.25
CA VAL A 199 36.35 4.00 4.29
C VAL A 199 36.79 5.32 3.67
N GLN A 200 37.43 5.25 2.51
CA GLN A 200 37.65 6.42 1.65
C GLN A 200 36.32 6.77 1.00
N ALA A 201 35.79 7.96 1.28
CA ALA A 201 34.60 8.47 0.62
C ALA A 201 35.01 9.13 -0.71
N ASP A 202 34.91 8.41 -1.83
CA ASP A 202 34.97 9.03 -3.15
C ASP A 202 33.58 9.57 -3.50
N ALA A 203 33.38 10.87 -3.30
CA ALA A 203 32.21 11.56 -3.81
C ALA A 203 32.37 11.77 -5.32
N THR A 204 31.59 11.05 -6.13
CA THR A 204 31.43 11.36 -7.56
C THR A 204 30.02 11.88 -7.79
N ALA A 205 29.88 13.19 -8.02
CA ALA A 205 28.65 13.77 -8.51
C ALA A 205 28.57 13.57 -10.03
N ASN A 206 27.62 12.78 -10.50
CA ASN A 206 27.25 12.76 -11.92
C ASN A 206 25.86 13.38 -12.04
N ILE A 207 25.82 14.57 -12.66
CA ILE A 207 24.61 15.14 -13.23
C ILE A 207 24.55 14.64 -14.66
N ASN A 208 23.46 13.96 -15.03
CA ASN A 208 22.93 13.90 -16.39
C ASN A 208 21.42 14.02 -16.32
#